data_AF-L8FMV4-F1
#
_entry.id   AF-L8FMV4-F1
#
_cell.length_a   1.000
_cell.length_b   1.000
_cell.length_c   1.000
_cell.angle_alpha   90.00
_cell.angle_beta   90.00
_cell.angle_gamma   90.00
#
_symmetry.space_group_name_H-M   'P 1'
#
loop_
_entity.id
_entity.type
_entity.pdbx_description
1 polymer ?
#
loop_
_entity_poly.entity_id
_entity_poly.type
_entity_poly.pdbx_seq_one_letter_code
_entity_poly.pdbx_strand_id
1 'polypeptide(L)'
;MLAYGELAVLQHDLLSIKVANQQKAKIRSRSVLQTTSGPLTARDAQKKKEDKAKKHKESQERTANYRLRIALSKVKKALHKRGVEARKAEQARKRQVSILLKANKEVPLDLLEPIQDPEKLAQESELQEEATSQLISTMGYSHSQVDEDEDTGFIRFSGLDVEESDSFFVDHELDLEDNLDSGLF
;
A
#
# COMPACT_ATOMS: atom_id res chain seq x y z
N MET A 1 -16.20 7.20 38.82
CA MET A 1 -16.08 8.67 38.79
C MET A 1 -14.67 9.00 39.26
N LEU A 2 -13.85 9.66 38.43
CA LEU A 2 -12.51 10.11 38.84
C LEU A 2 -12.66 11.19 39.92
N ALA A 3 -11.82 11.13 40.95
CA ALA A 3 -11.83 12.16 41.99
C ALA A 3 -11.40 13.51 41.39
N TYR A 4 -11.94 14.62 41.90
CA TYR A 4 -11.69 15.96 41.35
C TYR A 4 -10.19 16.30 41.21
N GLY A 5 -9.36 15.79 42.11
CA GLY A 5 -7.90 15.93 42.02
C GLY A 5 -7.28 15.17 40.84
N GLU A 6 -7.73 13.95 40.56
CA GLU A 6 -7.25 13.14 39.44
C GLU A 6 -7.66 13.75 38.10
N LEU A 7 -8.86 14.33 38.03
CA LEU A 7 -9.34 15.05 36.85
C LEU A 7 -8.50 16.30 36.56
N ALA A 8 -8.14 17.06 37.59
CA ALA A 8 -7.31 18.26 37.46
C ALA A 8 -5.89 17.92 36.98
N VAL A 9 -5.31 16.82 37.49
CA VAL A 9 -4.00 16.34 37.04
C VAL A 9 -4.04 15.90 35.58
N LEU A 10 -5.04 15.10 35.19
CA LEU A 10 -5.23 14.68 33.80
C LEU A 10 -5.41 15.88 32.86
N GLN A 11 -6.20 16.88 33.28
CA GLN A 11 -6.42 18.08 32.48
C GLN A 11 -5.13 18.90 32.31
N HIS A 12 -4.33 19.03 33.36
CA HIS A 12 -3.02 19.68 33.30
C HIS A 12 -2.07 18.94 32.36
N ASP A 13 -2.00 17.61 32.45
CA ASP A 13 -1.12 16.78 31.62
C ASP A 13 -1.51 16.85 30.15
N LEU A 14 -2.80 16.78 29.83
CA LEU A 14 -3.30 16.95 28.46
C LEU A 14 -2.98 18.33 27.89
N LEU A 15 -3.09 19.39 28.69
CA LEU A 15 -2.72 20.75 28.29
C LEU A 15 -1.21 20.86 28.05
N SER A 16 -0.38 20.27 28.92
CA SER A 16 1.07 20.26 28.78
C SER A 16 1.51 19.57 27.49
N ILE A 17 0.89 18.42 27.16
CA ILE A 17 1.13 17.66 25.93
C ILE A 17 0.73 18.49 24.72
N LYS A 18 -0.43 19.17 24.78
CA LYS A 18 -0.92 20.03 23.69
C LYS A 18 0.03 21.20 23.42
N VAL A 19 0.50 21.87 24.48
CA VAL A 19 1.48 22.97 24.36
C VAL A 19 2.81 22.47 23.81
N ALA A 20 3.33 21.34 24.30
CA ALA A 20 4.55 20.73 23.79
C ALA A 20 4.43 20.35 22.31
N ASN A 21 3.28 19.80 21.90
CA ASN A 21 3.01 19.44 20.50
C ASN A 21 2.90 20.68 19.61
N GLN A 22 2.27 21.75 20.08
CA GLN A 22 2.21 23.03 19.35
C GLN A 22 3.59 23.67 19.17
N GLN A 23 4.44 23.65 20.21
CA GLN A 23 5.81 24.15 20.11
C GLN A 23 6.63 23.32 19.12
N LYS A 24 6.55 21.98 19.20
CA LYS A 24 7.20 21.07 18.24
C LYS A 24 6.69 21.29 16.80
N ALA A 25 5.39 21.48 16.62
CA ALA A 25 4.79 21.77 15.31
C ALA A 25 5.24 23.14 14.76
N LYS A 26 5.30 24.18 15.60
CA LYS A 26 5.80 25.52 15.22
C LYS A 26 7.28 25.53 14.86
N ILE A 27 8.08 24.68 15.52
CA ILE A 27 9.51 24.48 15.18
C ILE A 27 9.64 23.72 13.84
N ARG A 28 8.76 22.75 13.57
CA ARG A 28 8.75 21.99 12.31
C ARG A 28 8.21 22.79 11.11
N SER A 29 7.23 23.68 11.32
CA SER A 29 6.59 24.44 10.24
C SER A 29 7.46 25.60 9.73
N ARG A 30 8.34 26.13 10.56
CA ARG A 30 9.34 27.10 10.13
C ARG A 30 10.53 26.31 9.56
N SER A 31 10.78 26.44 8.26
CA SER A 31 12.00 25.89 7.61
C SER A 31 13.24 26.66 8.07
N VAL A 32 13.59 26.57 9.36
CA VAL A 32 14.72 27.30 9.94
C VAL A 32 16.01 26.62 9.52
N LEU A 33 16.76 27.25 8.61
CA LEU A 33 18.05 26.76 8.13
C LEU A 33 19.21 27.03 9.11
N GLN A 34 18.92 27.58 10.30
CA GLN A 34 19.90 27.97 11.29
C GLN A 34 20.24 26.79 12.21
N THR A 35 21.31 26.07 11.84
CA THR A 35 21.96 25.05 12.68
C THR A 35 23.26 25.63 13.18
N THR A 36 23.42 25.80 14.51
CA THR A 36 24.62 25.74 15.38
C THR A 36 26.03 26.21 14.91
N SER A 37 26.24 26.66 13.68
CA SER A 37 27.54 26.93 13.05
C SER A 37 27.54 28.31 12.36
N GLY A 38 27.44 29.38 13.15
CA GLY A 38 27.54 30.75 12.66
C GLY A 38 26.39 31.23 11.76
N PRO A 39 26.47 32.46 11.23
CA PRO A 39 25.45 33.02 10.35
C PRO A 39 25.45 32.29 9.01
N LEU A 40 24.29 31.77 8.62
CA LEU A 40 24.10 31.09 7.33
C LEU A 40 24.08 32.13 6.21
N THR A 41 25.02 32.04 5.27
CA THR A 41 25.04 32.91 4.09
C THR A 41 23.86 32.59 3.17
N ALA A 42 23.32 33.58 2.45
CA ALA A 42 22.25 33.37 1.47
C ALA A 42 22.59 32.28 0.42
N ARG A 43 23.88 32.17 0.02
CA ARG A 43 24.36 31.11 -0.87
C ARG A 43 24.29 29.72 -0.24
N ASP A 44 24.65 29.59 1.04
CA ASP A 44 24.57 28.32 1.77
C ASP A 44 23.11 27.89 1.97
N ALA A 45 22.21 28.86 2.18
CA ALA A 45 20.78 28.62 2.26
C ALA A 45 20.20 28.11 0.94
N GLN A 46 20.56 28.74 -0.19
CA GLN A 46 20.15 28.29 -1.54
C GLN A 46 20.67 26.89 -1.83
N LYS A 47 21.96 26.63 -1.57
CA LYS A 47 22.56 25.30 -1.74
C LYS A 47 21.83 24.23 -0.93
N LYS A 48 21.51 24.50 0.35
CA LYS A 48 20.73 23.57 1.20
C LYS A 48 19.33 23.30 0.64
N LYS A 49 18.66 24.30 0.05
CA LYS A 49 17.35 24.12 -0.59
C LYS A 49 17.46 23.23 -1.83
N GLU A 50 18.43 23.52 -2.70
CA GLU A 50 18.68 22.71 -3.90
C GLU A 50 19.03 21.26 -3.55
N ASP A 51 19.91 21.06 -2.56
CA ASP A 51 20.30 19.71 -2.10
C ASP A 51 19.09 18.95 -1.53
N LYS A 52 18.20 19.64 -0.81
CA LYS A 52 16.96 19.04 -0.29
C LYS A 52 16.00 18.68 -1.42
N ALA A 53 15.84 19.56 -2.41
CA ALA A 53 14.99 19.29 -3.58
C ALA A 53 15.50 18.11 -4.40
N LYS A 54 16.83 18.03 -4.64
CA LYS A 54 17.46 16.89 -5.32
C LYS A 54 17.23 15.58 -4.57
N LYS A 55 17.45 15.57 -3.25
CA LYS A 55 17.18 14.39 -2.42
C LYS A 55 15.71 13.98 -2.43
N HIS A 56 14.80 14.94 -2.46
CA HIS A 56 13.37 14.66 -2.54
C HIS A 56 13.00 13.98 -3.85
N LYS A 57 13.44 14.53 -5.00
CA LYS A 57 13.23 13.93 -6.32
C LYS A 57 13.79 12.51 -6.39
N GLU A 58 15.03 12.32 -5.95
CA GLU A 58 15.66 11.00 -5.91
C GLU A 58 14.88 10.01 -5.01
N SER A 59 14.40 10.47 -3.85
CA SER A 59 13.59 9.64 -2.95
C SER A 59 12.24 9.27 -3.58
N GLN A 60 11.59 10.19 -4.29
CA GLN A 60 10.34 9.94 -5.01
C GLN A 60 10.55 8.91 -6.13
N GLU A 61 11.59 9.07 -6.95
CA GLU A 61 11.94 8.12 -8.01
C GLU A 61 12.25 6.72 -7.45
N ARG A 62 13.02 6.63 -6.35
CA ARG A 62 13.30 5.36 -5.67
C ARG A 62 12.02 4.69 -5.18
N THR A 63 11.10 5.46 -4.61
CA THR A 63 9.82 4.94 -4.10
C THR A 63 8.92 4.47 -5.25
N ALA A 64 8.84 5.24 -6.34
CA ALA A 64 8.12 4.87 -7.56
C ALA A 64 8.64 3.56 -8.16
N ASN A 65 9.95 3.46 -8.36
CA ASN A 65 10.60 2.26 -8.89
C ASN A 65 10.41 1.04 -7.98
N TYR A 66 10.47 1.24 -6.66
CA TYR A 66 10.20 0.18 -5.69
C TYR A 66 8.78 -0.37 -5.82
N ARG A 67 7.79 0.53 -5.93
CA ARG A 67 6.37 0.18 -6.10
C ARG A 67 6.13 -0.59 -7.41
N LEU A 68 6.68 -0.10 -8.52
CA LEU A 68 6.59 -0.77 -9.83
C LEU A 68 7.17 -2.19 -9.78
N ARG A 69 8.35 -2.36 -9.15
CA ARG A 69 8.99 -3.67 -9.00
C ARG A 69 8.13 -4.65 -8.19
N ILE A 70 7.47 -4.19 -7.13
CA ILE A 70 6.54 -5.01 -6.36
C ILE A 70 5.35 -5.42 -7.21
N ALA A 71 4.72 -4.48 -7.93
CA ALA A 71 3.57 -4.76 -8.77
C ALA A 71 3.90 -5.80 -9.85
N LEU A 72 5.02 -5.62 -10.57
CA LEU A 72 5.51 -6.60 -11.54
C LEU A 72 5.76 -7.98 -10.92
N SER A 73 6.35 -8.02 -9.72
CA SER A 73 6.60 -9.28 -9.03
C SER A 73 5.31 -9.99 -8.62
N LYS A 74 4.25 -9.24 -8.26
CA LYS A 74 2.93 -9.80 -7.94
C LYS A 74 2.27 -10.39 -9.18
N VAL A 75 2.25 -9.66 -10.30
CA VAL A 75 1.71 -10.12 -11.59
C VAL A 75 2.42 -11.39 -12.05
N LYS A 76 3.77 -11.38 -12.07
CA LYS A 76 4.56 -12.56 -12.46
C LYS A 76 4.27 -13.78 -11.58
N LYS A 77 4.13 -13.59 -10.26
CA LYS A 77 3.78 -14.68 -9.34
C LYS A 77 2.37 -15.23 -9.58
N ALA A 78 1.40 -14.35 -9.83
CA ALA A 78 0.03 -14.76 -10.11
C ALA A 78 -0.05 -15.55 -11.41
N LEU A 79 0.62 -15.07 -12.46
CA LEU A 79 0.73 -15.74 -13.74
C LEU A 79 1.43 -17.10 -13.61
N HIS A 80 2.53 -17.18 -12.87
CA HIS A 80 3.22 -18.45 -12.63
C HIS A 80 2.32 -19.48 -11.96
N LYS A 81 1.53 -19.08 -10.95
CA LYS A 81 0.56 -19.99 -10.30
C LYS A 81 -0.46 -20.52 -11.30
N ARG A 82 -1.06 -19.63 -12.11
CA ARG A 82 -2.00 -20.02 -13.17
C ARG A 82 -1.35 -20.97 -14.19
N GLY A 83 -0.09 -20.73 -14.56
CA GLY A 83 0.66 -21.60 -15.46
C GLY A 83 0.93 -23.00 -14.89
N VAL A 84 1.27 -23.09 -13.59
CA VAL A 84 1.42 -24.38 -12.91
C VAL A 84 0.09 -25.14 -12.87
N GLU A 85 -1.01 -24.46 -12.59
CA GLU A 85 -2.36 -25.05 -12.59
C GLU A 85 -2.73 -25.57 -13.98
N ALA A 86 -2.52 -24.78 -15.03
CA ALA A 86 -2.76 -25.18 -16.42
C ALA A 86 -1.93 -26.41 -16.82
N ARG A 87 -0.64 -26.45 -16.46
CA ARG A 87 0.23 -27.61 -16.71
C ARG A 87 -0.24 -28.87 -15.98
N LYS A 88 -0.71 -28.74 -14.74
CA LYS A 88 -1.27 -29.87 -13.98
C LYS A 88 -2.57 -30.36 -14.61
N ALA A 89 -3.45 -29.45 -15.02
CA ALA A 89 -4.70 -29.78 -15.69
C ALA A 89 -4.44 -30.49 -17.04
N GLU A 90 -3.48 -30.01 -17.82
CA GLU A 90 -3.12 -30.64 -19.10
C GLU A 90 -2.51 -32.03 -18.89
N GLN A 91 -1.69 -32.22 -17.85
CA GLN A 91 -1.21 -33.55 -17.49
C GLN A 91 -2.34 -34.50 -17.08
N ALA A 92 -3.34 -34.00 -16.34
CA ALA A 92 -4.51 -34.79 -15.97
C ALA A 92 -5.35 -35.18 -17.21
N ARG A 93 -5.59 -34.23 -18.12
CA ARG A 93 -6.25 -34.48 -19.41
C ARG A 93 -5.53 -35.58 -20.19
N LYS A 94 -4.21 -35.44 -20.39
CA LYS A 94 -3.39 -36.44 -21.10
C LYS A 94 -3.47 -37.83 -20.46
N ARG A 95 -3.47 -37.91 -19.13
CA ARG A 95 -3.62 -39.18 -18.41
C ARG A 95 -4.98 -39.80 -18.70
N GLN A 96 -6.07 -39.04 -18.59
CA GLN A 96 -7.43 -39.53 -18.89
C GLN A 96 -7.56 -40.01 -20.34
N VAL A 97 -7.09 -39.21 -21.30
CA VAL A 97 -7.05 -39.58 -22.72
C VAL A 97 -6.27 -40.89 -22.91
N SER A 98 -5.09 -41.02 -22.30
CA SER A 98 -4.30 -42.24 -22.40
C SER A 98 -5.00 -43.48 -21.84
N ILE A 99 -5.79 -43.34 -20.78
CA ILE A 99 -6.57 -44.42 -20.18
C ILE A 99 -7.71 -44.85 -21.12
N LEU A 100 -8.43 -43.88 -21.70
CA LEU A 100 -9.52 -44.16 -22.64
C LEU A 100 -9.02 -44.83 -23.92
N LEU A 101 -7.91 -44.34 -24.47
CA LEU A 101 -7.26 -44.95 -25.64
C LEU A 101 -6.79 -46.37 -25.34
N LYS A 102 -6.18 -46.63 -24.17
CA LYS A 102 -5.81 -47.99 -23.74
C LYS A 102 -7.01 -48.91 -23.58
N ALA A 103 -8.16 -48.37 -23.17
CA ALA A 103 -9.41 -49.10 -23.05
C ALA A 103 -10.17 -49.24 -24.39
N ASN A 104 -9.62 -48.74 -25.50
CA ASN A 104 -10.28 -48.63 -26.81
C ASN A 104 -11.66 -47.95 -26.74
N LYS A 105 -11.83 -46.99 -25.83
CA LYS A 105 -13.04 -46.17 -25.70
C LYS A 105 -12.85 -44.85 -26.43
N GLU A 106 -13.95 -44.31 -26.94
CA GLU A 106 -13.97 -42.98 -27.55
C GLU A 106 -13.59 -41.90 -26.53
N VAL A 107 -12.84 -40.90 -26.99
CA VAL A 107 -12.41 -39.78 -26.16
C VAL A 107 -13.51 -38.71 -26.19
N PRO A 108 -14.04 -38.28 -25.04
CA PRO A 108 -15.06 -37.23 -24.99
C PRO A 108 -14.50 -35.91 -25.52
N LEU A 109 -15.39 -35.09 -26.10
CA LEU A 109 -15.05 -33.84 -26.78
C LEU A 109 -14.25 -32.88 -25.88
N ASP A 110 -14.62 -32.76 -24.61
CA ASP A 110 -13.96 -31.91 -23.62
C ASP A 110 -12.46 -32.23 -23.43
N LEU A 111 -12.06 -33.48 -23.69
CA LEU A 111 -10.68 -33.92 -23.57
C LEU A 111 -9.91 -33.86 -24.89
N LEU A 112 -10.53 -33.45 -26.00
CA LEU A 112 -9.83 -33.27 -27.28
C LEU A 112 -9.00 -32.00 -27.28
N GLU A 113 -9.52 -30.92 -26.69
CA GLU A 113 -8.87 -29.62 -26.68
C GLU A 113 -7.68 -29.58 -25.70
N PRO A 114 -6.47 -29.20 -26.17
CA PRO A 114 -5.33 -28.99 -25.29
C PRO A 114 -5.51 -27.75 -24.41
N ILE A 115 -5.19 -27.87 -23.13
CA ILE A 115 -5.18 -26.74 -22.21
C ILE A 115 -3.89 -25.95 -22.42
N GLN A 116 -4.02 -24.68 -22.80
CA GLN A 116 -2.87 -23.79 -23.04
C GLN A 116 -2.30 -23.23 -21.73
N ASP A 117 -0.98 -23.07 -21.69
CA ASP A 117 -0.27 -22.52 -20.55
C ASP A 117 -0.22 -20.99 -20.65
N PRO A 118 -0.90 -20.24 -19.74
CA PRO A 118 -0.92 -18.78 -19.78
C PRO A 118 0.48 -18.18 -19.61
N GLU A 119 1.41 -18.89 -18.96
CA GLU A 119 2.78 -18.43 -18.76
C GLU A 119 3.57 -18.37 -20.07
N LYS A 120 3.21 -19.19 -21.07
CA LYS A 120 3.89 -19.24 -22.37
C LYS A 120 3.33 -18.24 -23.38
N LEU A 121 2.12 -17.75 -23.14
CA LEU A 121 1.42 -16.83 -24.05
C LEU A 121 1.66 -15.37 -23.68
N ALA A 122 1.96 -15.09 -22.40
CA ALA A 122 2.11 -13.73 -21.94
C ALA A 122 3.34 -13.05 -22.55
N GLN A 123 3.10 -11.86 -23.10
CA GLN A 123 4.17 -10.97 -23.55
C GLN A 123 4.65 -10.08 -22.39
N GLU A 124 5.93 -9.72 -22.40
CA GLU A 124 6.48 -8.87 -21.34
C GLU A 124 5.83 -7.48 -21.29
N SER A 125 5.37 -6.95 -22.43
CA SER A 125 4.62 -5.69 -22.54
C SER A 125 3.29 -5.75 -21.78
N GLU A 126 2.51 -6.81 -22.00
CA GLU A 126 1.21 -7.02 -21.35
C GLU A 126 1.38 -7.14 -19.81
N LEU A 127 2.45 -7.79 -19.36
CA LEU A 127 2.74 -7.90 -17.92
C LEU A 127 3.09 -6.56 -17.29
N GLN A 128 3.73 -5.66 -18.05
CA GLN A 128 4.02 -4.30 -17.58
C GLN A 128 2.75 -3.47 -17.50
N GLU A 129 1.87 -3.56 -18.50
CA GLU A 129 0.57 -2.87 -18.50
C GLU A 129 -0.35 -3.36 -17.37
N GLU A 130 -0.40 -4.67 -17.12
CA GLU A 130 -1.17 -5.21 -16.01
C GLU A 130 -0.60 -4.74 -14.66
N ALA A 131 0.73 -4.70 -14.52
CA ALA A 131 1.36 -4.24 -13.29
C ALA A 131 1.14 -2.74 -13.04
N THR A 132 1.19 -1.89 -14.07
CA THR A 132 0.88 -0.46 -13.93
C THR A 132 -0.59 -0.26 -13.60
N SER A 133 -1.50 -0.98 -14.25
CA SER A 133 -2.93 -0.98 -13.95
C SER A 133 -3.23 -1.40 -12.50
N GLN A 134 -2.65 -2.50 -12.04
CA GLN A 134 -2.77 -2.95 -10.65
C GLN A 134 -2.20 -1.93 -9.67
N LEU A 135 -1.08 -1.28 -10.01
CA LEU A 135 -0.49 -0.26 -9.17
C LEU A 135 -1.38 0.99 -9.06
N ILE A 136 -1.96 1.44 -10.18
CA ILE A 136 -2.91 2.57 -10.21
C ILE A 136 -4.13 2.23 -9.35
N SER A 137 -4.73 1.05 -9.56
CA SER A 137 -5.94 0.62 -8.86
C SER A 137 -5.72 0.41 -7.35
N THR A 138 -4.61 -0.23 -6.95
CA THR A 138 -4.38 -0.58 -5.54
C THR A 138 -3.75 0.51 -4.70
N MET A 139 -2.97 1.41 -5.32
CA MET A 139 -2.16 2.40 -4.60
C MET A 139 -2.54 3.84 -4.94
N GLY A 140 -3.55 4.07 -5.78
CA GLY A 140 -3.90 5.40 -6.29
C GLY A 140 -2.72 6.07 -7.00
N TYR A 141 -1.82 5.28 -7.59
CA TYR A 141 -0.56 5.78 -8.12
C TYR A 141 -0.78 6.45 -9.49
N SER A 142 -0.98 7.77 -9.48
CA SER A 142 -0.89 8.61 -10.68
C SER A 142 0.55 9.03 -10.92
N HIS A 143 1.18 8.50 -11.98
CA HIS A 143 2.52 8.90 -12.42
C HIS A 143 2.62 10.41 -12.78
N SER A 144 1.49 11.09 -12.90
CA SER A 144 1.36 12.50 -13.28
C SER A 144 1.34 13.51 -12.12
N GLN A 145 1.42 13.08 -10.85
CA GLN A 145 1.63 14.04 -9.76
C GLN A 145 3.12 14.35 -9.62
N VAL A 146 3.61 15.13 -10.58
CA VAL A 146 4.63 16.12 -10.24
C VAL A 146 3.89 17.09 -9.33
N ASP A 147 4.07 16.94 -8.01
CA ASP A 147 3.63 17.95 -7.05
C ASP A 147 4.49 19.21 -7.29
N GLU A 148 4.13 20.00 -8.31
CA GLU A 148 4.67 21.35 -8.53
C GLU A 148 4.01 22.39 -7.61
N ASP A 149 3.17 21.97 -6.66
CA ASP A 149 2.48 22.88 -5.74
C ASP A 149 3.10 22.85 -4.34
N GLU A 150 4.36 23.32 -4.22
CA GLU A 150 4.88 23.84 -2.94
C GLU A 150 4.61 25.36 -2.80
N ASP A 151 3.42 25.86 -3.15
CA ASP A 151 3.05 27.25 -2.83
C ASP A 151 1.63 27.46 -2.28
N THR A 152 0.84 26.41 -2.08
CA THR A 152 -0.38 26.53 -1.26
C THR A 152 -0.42 25.43 -0.22
N GLY A 153 -0.21 25.82 1.04
CA GLY A 153 -0.24 24.93 2.21
C GLY A 153 -1.65 24.42 2.56
N PHE A 154 -2.38 23.89 1.57
CA PHE A 154 -3.66 23.25 1.74
C PHE A 154 -3.51 21.77 1.42
N ILE A 155 -3.59 20.92 2.45
CA ILE A 155 -3.76 19.48 2.25
C ILE A 155 -5.13 19.30 1.59
N ARG A 156 -5.19 19.08 0.27
CA ARG A 156 -6.40 18.56 -0.37
C ARG A 156 -6.52 17.10 0.02
N PHE A 157 -7.37 16.83 1.01
CA PHE A 157 -7.82 15.49 1.34
C PHE A 157 -8.79 15.03 0.24
N SER A 158 -8.27 14.53 -0.88
CA SER A 158 -9.09 13.93 -1.94
C SER A 158 -9.55 12.54 -1.49
N GLY A 159 -10.54 12.51 -0.61
CA GLY A 159 -11.09 11.27 -0.06
C GLY A 159 -12.21 11.46 0.96
N LEU A 160 -12.93 12.59 0.92
CA LEU A 160 -14.12 12.78 1.75
C LEU A 160 -15.28 13.23 0.84
N ASP A 161 -15.84 12.27 0.10
CA ASP A 161 -17.20 12.41 -0.40
C ASP A 161 -18.13 12.14 0.79
N VAL A 162 -18.67 13.24 1.33
CA VAL A 162 -19.79 13.32 2.28
C VAL A 162 -20.64 14.42 1.64
N GLU A 163 -21.78 14.11 1.03
CA GLU A 163 -23.11 13.81 1.58
C GLU A 163 -23.90 13.12 0.43
N GLU A 164 -24.94 12.30 0.56
CA GLU A 164 -25.98 12.12 1.57
C GLU A 164 -26.82 10.91 1.10
N SER A 165 -27.12 9.93 1.97
CA SER A 165 -28.44 9.29 2.12
C SER A 165 -28.38 7.96 2.88
N ASP A 166 -29.20 7.90 3.93
CA ASP A 166 -29.88 6.73 4.48
C ASP A 166 -29.10 5.69 5.30
N SER A 167 -29.08 5.99 6.60
CA SER A 167 -29.34 5.09 7.74
C SER A 167 -29.44 3.59 7.43
N PHE A 168 -28.41 2.79 7.74
CA PHE A 168 -28.59 1.35 7.93
C PHE A 168 -27.55 0.79 8.94
N PHE A 169 -28.07 0.44 10.13
CA PHE A 169 -27.60 -0.63 11.03
C PHE A 169 -26.38 -0.37 11.92
N VAL A 170 -26.30 -0.87 13.16
CA VAL A 170 -27.18 -1.38 14.24
C VAL A 170 -26.17 -1.84 15.29
N ASP A 171 -26.44 -1.59 16.57
CA ASP A 171 -25.63 -2.06 17.70
C ASP A 171 -25.37 -3.57 17.63
N HIS A 172 -24.11 -3.99 17.80
CA HIS A 172 -23.84 -5.34 18.25
C HIS A 172 -22.66 -5.40 19.23
N GLU A 173 -23.04 -5.74 20.46
CA GLU A 173 -22.31 -6.18 21.62
C GLU A 173 -20.99 -6.91 21.30
N LEU A 174 -19.93 -6.53 22.02
CA LEU A 174 -18.88 -7.48 22.36
C LEU A 174 -19.01 -7.78 23.84
N ASP A 175 -19.72 -8.87 24.10
CA ASP A 175 -19.81 -9.56 25.38
C ASP A 175 -18.42 -9.93 25.91
N LEU A 176 -18.36 -9.91 27.24
CA LEU A 176 -17.35 -10.57 28.05
C LEU A 176 -17.19 -12.05 27.66
N GLU A 177 -15.97 -12.58 27.69
CA GLU A 177 -15.55 -13.48 28.77
C GLU A 177 -14.08 -13.92 28.63
N ASP A 178 -13.36 -13.68 29.73
CA ASP A 178 -12.36 -14.52 30.37
C ASP A 178 -11.79 -15.73 29.59
N ASN A 179 -10.45 -15.77 29.51
CA ASN A 179 -9.73 -16.90 30.07
C ASN A 179 -8.34 -16.50 30.56
N LEU A 180 -8.16 -16.78 31.84
CA LEU A 180 -6.98 -16.61 32.69
C LEU A 180 -5.78 -17.39 32.15
N ASP A 181 -4.57 -16.85 32.34
CA ASP A 181 -3.49 -17.70 32.87
C ASP A 181 -2.68 -16.93 33.91
N SER A 182 -2.67 -17.54 35.09
CA SER A 182 -2.12 -17.06 36.34
C SER A 182 -1.00 -18.00 36.73
N GLY A 183 0.23 -17.51 36.82
CA GLY A 183 1.28 -18.28 37.49
C GLY A 183 2.67 -17.82 37.15
N LEU A 184 3.25 -16.99 38.03
CA LEU A 184 4.41 -17.41 38.81
C LEU A 184 4.71 -16.37 39.88
N PHE A 185 4.65 -16.88 41.11
CA PHE A 185 5.23 -16.34 42.33
C PHE A 185 6.71 -15.98 42.16
#